data_AF-A0AAU9U7N6-F1
#
_entry.id   AF-A0AAU9U7N6-F1
#
_cell.length_a   1.000
_cell.length_b   1.000
_cell.length_c   1.000
_cell.angle_alpha   90.00
_cell.angle_beta   90.00
_cell.angle_gamma   90.00
#
_symmetry.space_group_name_H-M   'P 1'
#
loop_
_entity.id
_entity.type
_entity.pdbx_description
1 polymer ?
#
loop_
_entity_poly.entity_id
_entity_poly.type
_entity_poly.pdbx_seq_one_letter_code
_entity_poly.pdbx_strand_id
1 'polypeptide(L)'
;MENWPRFGRPSTSATEVNIAKVKETVTANSYSTLREIAAELFVSHKSIRTILTNHLGMKHVAAQLVPNLNFLQQLNRIRVAKDMLERVNSDPTFMNAMLLVTRRGFTILKCKLVNKIRSGAFQLNRNRKTHAKLVQKSKSC
;
A
#
# COMPACT_ATOMS: atom_id res chain seq x y z
N MET A 1 -7.63 20.89 44.64
CA MET A 1 -7.95 21.69 43.44
C MET A 1 -8.22 20.73 42.29
N GLU A 2 -9.49 20.52 41.97
CA GLU A 2 -9.90 19.62 40.87
C GLU A 2 -9.77 20.32 39.52
N ASN A 3 -9.09 19.66 38.58
CA ASN A 3 -8.85 20.17 37.23
C ASN A 3 -10.00 19.68 36.32
N TRP A 4 -10.92 20.57 35.99
CA TRP A 4 -12.00 20.27 35.05
C TRP A 4 -11.44 19.97 33.65
N PRO A 5 -11.99 18.99 32.91
CA PRO A 5 -11.51 18.65 31.60
C PRO A 5 -11.61 19.87 30.67
N ARG A 6 -10.47 20.34 30.16
CA ARG A 6 -10.43 21.40 29.15
C ARG A 6 -10.99 20.83 27.85
N PHE A 7 -12.22 21.21 27.50
CA PHE A 7 -12.77 20.97 26.17
C PHE A 7 -11.94 21.76 25.16
N GLY A 8 -11.16 21.06 24.33
CA GLY A 8 -10.43 21.66 23.22
C GLY A 8 -11.39 22.23 22.18
N ARG A 9 -10.90 23.13 21.32
CA ARG A 9 -11.69 23.68 20.21
C ARG A 9 -12.26 22.53 19.38
N PRO A 10 -13.59 22.40 19.24
CA PRO A 10 -14.16 21.39 18.35
C PRO A 10 -13.67 21.68 16.93
N SER A 11 -13.08 20.67 16.29
CA SER A 11 -12.77 20.76 14.86
C SER A 11 -14.08 20.69 14.10
N THR A 12 -14.67 21.86 13.83
CA THR A 12 -15.92 22.06 13.07
C THR A 12 -15.94 21.34 11.72
N SER A 13 -14.77 20.96 11.19
CA SER A 13 -14.64 20.28 9.92
C SER A 13 -14.71 18.75 9.99
N ALA A 14 -14.49 18.12 11.15
CA ALA A 14 -14.40 16.66 11.32
C ALA A 14 -15.69 16.05 11.89
N THR A 15 -16.84 16.57 11.47
CA THR A 15 -18.16 16.01 11.80
C THR A 15 -18.32 14.65 11.11
N GLU A 16 -19.07 13.74 11.72
CA GLU A 16 -19.36 12.40 11.15
C GLU A 16 -19.92 12.47 9.73
N VAL A 17 -20.76 13.47 9.43
CA VAL A 17 -21.29 13.74 8.08
C VAL A 17 -20.17 13.98 7.07
N ASN A 18 -19.16 14.79 7.41
CA ASN A 18 -18.04 15.08 6.51
C ASN A 18 -17.12 13.86 6.36
N ILE A 19 -16.94 13.07 7.43
CA ILE A 19 -16.17 11.83 7.38
C ILE A 19 -16.82 10.84 6.42
N ALA A 20 -18.15 10.68 6.49
CA ALA A 20 -18.89 9.81 5.58
C ALA A 20 -18.76 10.26 4.12
N LYS A 21 -18.94 11.56 3.84
CA LYS A 21 -18.80 12.12 2.48
C LYS A 21 -17.38 11.97 1.91
N VAL A 22 -16.34 12.22 2.72
CA VAL A 22 -14.94 12.00 2.31
C VAL A 22 -14.70 10.51 2.04
N LYS A 23 -15.29 9.62 2.83
CA LYS A 23 -15.16 8.18 2.60
C LYS A 23 -15.83 7.74 1.29
N GLU A 24 -17.01 8.28 0.99
CA GLU A 24 -17.74 7.98 -0.25
C GLU A 24 -16.98 8.44 -1.49
N THR A 25 -16.53 9.70 -1.51
CA THR A 25 -15.77 10.28 -2.64
C THR A 25 -14.49 9.49 -2.95
N VAL A 26 -13.71 9.14 -1.92
CA VAL A 26 -12.47 8.35 -2.08
C VAL A 26 -12.75 6.91 -2.52
N THR A 27 -13.89 6.33 -2.11
CA THR A 27 -14.26 4.97 -2.51
C THR A 27 -14.73 4.94 -3.97
N ALA A 28 -15.44 5.98 -4.41
CA ALA A 28 -15.83 6.13 -5.81
C ALA A 28 -14.62 6.35 -6.71
N ASN A 29 -13.69 7.21 -6.31
CA ASN A 29 -12.47 7.53 -7.06
C ASN A 29 -11.23 7.54 -6.15
N SER A 30 -10.45 6.46 -6.21
CA SER A 30 -9.24 6.32 -5.38
C SER A 30 -8.09 7.24 -5.78
N TYR A 31 -8.17 7.86 -6.96
CA TYR A 31 -7.17 8.80 -7.49
C TYR A 31 -7.48 10.26 -7.17
N SER A 32 -8.57 10.55 -6.44
CA SER A 32 -8.98 11.92 -6.15
C SER A 32 -7.92 12.67 -5.35
N THR A 33 -7.60 13.88 -5.80
CA THR A 33 -6.63 14.74 -5.12
C THR A 33 -7.26 15.42 -3.92
N LEU A 34 -6.44 15.81 -2.94
CA LEU A 34 -6.89 16.59 -1.78
C LEU A 34 -7.61 17.89 -2.20
N ARG A 35 -7.24 18.46 -3.35
CA ARG A 35 -7.85 19.70 -3.89
C ARG A 35 -9.22 19.47 -4.46
N GLU A 36 -9.41 18.38 -5.21
CA GLU A 36 -10.71 18.00 -5.75
C GLU A 36 -11.71 17.76 -4.62
N ILE A 37 -11.32 16.95 -3.63
CA ILE A 37 -12.18 16.63 -2.48
C ILE A 37 -12.51 17.89 -1.67
N ALA A 38 -11.55 18.81 -1.52
CA ALA A 38 -11.75 20.09 -0.82
C ALA A 38 -12.73 21.00 -1.54
N ALA A 39 -12.62 21.08 -2.87
CA ALA A 39 -13.52 21.88 -3.70
C ALA A 39 -14.94 21.29 -3.71
N GLU A 40 -15.08 19.97 -3.78
CA GLU A 40 -16.37 19.27 -3.82
C GLU A 40 -17.13 19.37 -2.49
N LEU A 41 -16.44 19.21 -1.36
CA LEU A 41 -17.07 19.17 -0.04
C LEU A 41 -17.06 20.52 0.68
N PHE A 42 -16.46 21.55 0.09
CA PHE A 42 -16.24 22.88 0.70
C PHE A 42 -15.56 22.81 2.07
N VAL A 43 -14.68 21.82 2.26
CA VAL A 43 -13.92 21.59 3.49
C VAL A 43 -12.46 21.99 3.26
N SER A 44 -11.82 22.55 4.28
CA SER A 44 -10.41 22.91 4.18
C SER A 44 -9.51 21.69 3.88
N HIS A 45 -8.46 21.90 3.09
CA HIS A 45 -7.48 20.87 2.78
C HIS A 45 -6.89 20.19 4.03
N LYS A 46 -6.60 20.98 5.07
CA LYS A 46 -6.02 20.47 6.33
C LYS A 46 -6.98 19.53 7.03
N SER A 47 -8.27 19.86 7.02
CA SER A 47 -9.32 19.05 7.60
C SER A 47 -9.48 17.72 6.86
N ILE A 48 -9.51 17.74 5.53
CA ILE A 48 -9.57 16.50 4.73
C ILE A 48 -8.35 15.62 4.98
N ARG A 49 -7.15 16.20 5.02
CA ARG A 49 -5.93 15.45 5.38
C ARG A 49 -6.05 14.80 6.75
N THR A 50 -6.61 15.52 7.73
CA THR A 50 -6.85 15.02 9.09
C THR A 50 -7.88 13.88 9.08
N ILE A 51 -8.97 14.02 8.33
CA ILE A 51 -10.00 12.99 8.16
C ILE A 51 -9.41 11.72 7.54
N LEU A 52 -8.70 11.85 6.42
CA LEU A 52 -8.08 10.73 5.72
C LEU A 52 -7.09 9.99 6.62
N THR A 53 -6.21 10.71 7.32
CA THR A 53 -5.14 10.09 8.12
C THR A 53 -5.58 9.62 9.50
N ASN A 54 -6.32 10.43 10.26
CA ASN A 54 -6.66 10.13 11.66
C ASN A 54 -7.98 9.37 11.81
N HIS A 55 -8.99 9.67 10.98
CA HIS A 55 -10.31 9.04 11.10
C HIS A 55 -10.45 7.81 10.19
N LEU A 56 -9.92 7.88 8.96
CA LEU A 56 -9.99 6.78 7.99
C LEU A 56 -8.73 5.91 7.97
N GLY A 57 -7.63 6.33 8.61
CA GLY A 57 -6.37 5.57 8.65
C GLY A 57 -5.66 5.43 7.29
N MET A 58 -6.06 6.23 6.30
CA MET A 58 -5.56 6.17 4.95
C MET A 58 -4.21 6.88 4.83
N LYS A 59 -3.35 6.35 3.95
CA LYS A 59 -2.06 6.93 3.60
C LYS A 59 -2.02 7.14 2.09
N HIS A 60 -1.44 8.26 1.68
CA HIS A 60 -1.20 8.52 0.28
C HIS A 60 -0.27 7.45 -0.30
N VAL A 61 -0.70 6.80 -1.38
CA VAL A 61 0.08 5.83 -2.15
C VAL A 61 0.32 6.44 -3.53
N ALA A 62 1.59 6.57 -3.92
CA ALA A 62 1.90 7.02 -5.27
C ALA A 62 1.44 5.97 -6.30
N ALA A 63 0.94 6.44 -7.44
CA ALA A 63 0.55 5.56 -8.54
C ALA A 63 1.75 4.68 -8.96
N GLN A 64 1.50 3.38 -9.15
CA GLN A 64 2.49 2.44 -9.67
C GLN A 64 2.25 2.20 -11.16
N LEU A 65 3.33 2.03 -11.92
CA LEU A 65 3.23 1.65 -13.33
C LEU A 65 2.87 0.17 -13.43
N VAL A 66 1.67 -0.12 -13.93
CA VAL A 66 1.18 -1.48 -14.14
C VAL A 66 1.06 -1.73 -15.65
N PRO A 67 1.54 -2.88 -16.17
CA PRO A 67 1.33 -3.25 -17.57
C PRO A 67 -0.17 -3.30 -17.90
N ASN A 68 -0.57 -2.62 -18.98
CA ASN A 68 -1.94 -2.70 -19.45
C ASN A 68 -2.22 -4.10 -20.04
N LEU A 69 -3.31 -4.74 -19.62
CA LEU A 69 -3.66 -6.10 -20.01
C LEU A 69 -5.02 -6.12 -20.71
N ASN A 70 -5.05 -6.75 -21.90
CA ASN A 70 -6.31 -7.01 -22.59
C ASN A 70 -7.14 -8.08 -21.84
N PHE A 71 -8.46 -8.07 -22.00
CA PHE A 71 -9.39 -9.00 -21.36
C PHE A 71 -8.99 -10.48 -21.56
N LEU A 72 -8.65 -10.88 -22.79
CA LEU A 72 -8.19 -12.23 -23.09
C LEU A 72 -6.89 -12.59 -22.37
N GLN A 73 -5.97 -11.63 -22.22
CA GLN A 73 -4.74 -11.84 -21.47
C GLN A 73 -5.01 -12.00 -19.98
N GLN A 74 -5.96 -11.26 -19.41
CA GLN A 74 -6.37 -11.40 -18.02
C GLN A 74 -6.96 -12.78 -17.74
N LEU A 75 -7.90 -13.24 -18.57
CA LEU A 75 -8.49 -14.57 -18.45
C LEU A 75 -7.44 -15.68 -18.54
N ASN A 76 -6.54 -15.59 -19.51
CA ASN A 76 -5.44 -16.55 -19.65
C ASN A 76 -4.52 -16.56 -18.42
N ARG A 77 -4.20 -15.38 -17.86
CA ARG A 77 -3.39 -15.28 -16.64
C ARG A 77 -4.09 -15.91 -15.44
N ILE A 78 -5.39 -15.69 -15.27
CA ILE A 78 -6.18 -16.28 -14.17
C ILE A 78 -6.21 -17.80 -14.31
N ARG A 79 -6.49 -18.32 -15.51
CA ARG A 79 -6.51 -19.76 -15.77
C ARG A 79 -5.17 -20.40 -15.45
N VAL A 80 -4.08 -19.91 -16.05
CA VAL A 80 -2.75 -20.46 -15.83
C VAL A 80 -2.34 -20.35 -14.36
N ALA A 81 -2.66 -19.24 -13.67
CA ALA A 81 -2.34 -19.10 -12.26
C ALA A 81 -3.09 -20.10 -11.38
N LYS A 82 -4.37 -20.41 -11.68
CA LYS A 82 -5.15 -21.44 -10.96
C LYS A 82 -4.55 -22.82 -11.18
N ASP A 83 -4.29 -23.19 -12.44
CA ASP A 83 -3.71 -24.49 -12.78
C ASP A 83 -2.35 -24.68 -12.08
N MET A 84 -1.51 -23.64 -12.05
CA MET A 84 -0.22 -23.69 -11.35
C MET A 84 -0.38 -23.80 -9.84
N LEU A 85 -1.37 -23.10 -9.25
CA LEU A 85 -1.64 -23.18 -7.82
C LEU A 85 -2.10 -24.58 -7.40
N GLU A 86 -2.98 -25.22 -8.19
CA GLU A 86 -3.42 -26.59 -7.95
C GLU A 86 -2.25 -27.58 -8.01
N ARG A 87 -1.34 -27.42 -8.97
CA ARG A 87 -0.16 -28.28 -9.09
C ARG A 87 0.79 -28.15 -7.90
N VAL A 88 1.02 -26.92 -7.41
CA VAL A 88 1.82 -26.68 -6.20
C VAL A 88 1.19 -27.30 -4.96
N ASN A 89 -0.14 -27.29 -4.87
CA ASN A 89 -0.86 -27.88 -3.73
C ASN A 89 -0.84 -29.42 -3.77
N SER A 90 -0.94 -30.02 -4.96
CA SER A 90 -0.91 -31.48 -5.14
C SER A 90 0.49 -32.06 -4.96
N ASP A 91 1.53 -31.37 -5.46
CA ASP A 91 2.91 -31.80 -5.36
C ASP A 91 3.79 -30.69 -4.74
N PRO A 92 4.21 -30.83 -3.47
CA PRO A 92 5.05 -29.85 -2.80
C PRO A 92 6.47 -29.78 -3.37
N THR A 93 6.89 -30.77 -4.17
CA THR A 93 8.22 -30.80 -4.80
C THR A 93 8.26 -30.09 -6.16
N PHE A 94 7.10 -29.79 -6.75
CA PHE A 94 6.95 -29.13 -8.05
C PHE A 94 7.78 -27.84 -8.16
N MET A 95 7.80 -27.04 -7.09
CA MET A 95 8.55 -25.77 -7.06
C MET A 95 10.08 -25.95 -7.05
N ASN A 96 10.59 -27.13 -6.69
CA ASN A 96 12.02 -27.41 -6.65
C ASN A 96 12.59 -27.69 -8.06
N ALA A 97 11.76 -28.11 -9.01
CA ALA A 97 12.16 -28.48 -10.36
C ALA A 97 11.92 -27.37 -11.40
N MET A 98 11.34 -26.24 -11.01
CA MET A 98 10.96 -25.17 -11.95
C MET A 98 12.18 -24.31 -12.37
N LEU A 99 12.58 -24.44 -13.64
CA LEU A 99 13.61 -23.59 -14.27
C LEU A 99 12.95 -22.42 -15.01
N LEU A 100 13.31 -21.19 -14.61
CA LEU A 100 12.84 -19.96 -15.27
C LEU A 100 13.90 -19.43 -16.23
N VAL A 101 13.58 -19.47 -17.53
CA VAL A 101 14.42 -18.97 -18.61
C VAL A 101 13.86 -17.64 -19.11
N THR A 102 14.69 -16.61 -19.18
CA THR A 102 14.31 -15.32 -19.77
C THR A 102 15.29 -14.94 -20.87
N ARG A 103 14.88 -14.07 -21.80
CA ARG A 103 15.79 -13.51 -22.83
C ARG A 103 17.00 -12.76 -22.26
N ARG A 104 17.02 -12.45 -20.95
CA ARG A 104 18.14 -11.82 -20.25
C ARG A 104 19.01 -12.82 -19.45
N GLY A 105 18.74 -14.12 -19.54
CA GLY A 105 19.49 -15.19 -18.87
C GLY A 105 18.61 -16.24 -18.17
N PHE A 106 19.27 -17.28 -17.63
CA PHE A 106 18.67 -18.36 -16.84
C PHE A 106 18.91 -18.10 -15.35
N THR A 107 17.85 -18.03 -14.54
CA THR A 107 17.95 -17.93 -13.07
C THR A 107 17.30 -19.14 -12.43
N ILE A 108 18.11 -19.96 -11.75
CA ILE A 108 17.62 -21.03 -10.88
C ILE A 108 17.03 -20.34 -9.64
N LEU A 109 15.71 -20.38 -9.48
CA LEU A 109 15.08 -19.91 -8.26
C LEU A 109 15.37 -20.95 -7.15
N LYS A 110 16.44 -20.77 -6.36
CA LYS A 110 16.51 -21.44 -5.05
C LYS A 110 15.43 -20.81 -4.18
N CYS A 111 14.25 -21.42 -4.17
CA CYS A 111 13.07 -20.94 -3.45
C CYS A 111 13.33 -20.91 -1.93
N LYS A 112 13.74 -19.76 -1.39
CA LYS A 112 13.47 -19.37 0.01
C LYS A 112 11.97 -19.07 0.24
N LEU A 113 11.08 -19.77 -0.45
CA LEU A 113 9.65 -19.42 -0.60
C LEU A 113 8.72 -20.54 -0.11
N VAL A 114 9.12 -21.35 0.87
CA VAL A 114 8.19 -22.33 1.46
C VAL A 114 7.43 -21.73 2.65
N ASN A 115 8.02 -20.79 3.40
CA ASN A 115 7.41 -20.28 4.64
C ASN A 115 6.59 -18.99 4.51
N LYS A 116 6.53 -18.35 3.33
CA LYS A 116 5.90 -17.02 3.16
C LYS A 116 4.50 -17.03 2.54
N ILE A 117 4.13 -18.11 1.84
CA ILE A 117 2.80 -18.26 1.23
C ILE A 117 1.75 -18.66 2.30
N ARG A 118 2.15 -19.46 3.31
CA ARG A 118 1.26 -19.88 4.41
C ARG A 118 0.85 -18.76 5.37
N SER A 119 1.60 -17.67 5.47
CA SER A 119 1.38 -16.65 6.51
C SER A 119 0.48 -15.48 6.09
N GLY A 120 -0.04 -15.45 4.85
CA GLY A 120 -0.88 -14.34 4.36
C GLY A 120 -0.22 -12.95 4.41
N ALA A 121 1.08 -12.88 4.66
CA ALA A 121 1.78 -11.63 4.97
C ALA A 121 2.49 -11.11 3.71
N PHE A 122 1.73 -10.54 2.78
CA PHE A 122 2.29 -9.69 1.74
C PHE A 122 2.67 -8.33 2.35
N GLN A 123 3.68 -8.31 3.23
CA GLN A 123 4.25 -7.06 3.69
C GLN A 123 5.10 -6.48 2.56
N LEU A 124 4.61 -5.41 1.93
CA LEU A 124 5.41 -4.51 1.12
C LEU A 124 6.61 -4.08 1.96
N ASN A 125 7.80 -4.50 1.57
CA ASN A 125 9.04 -4.16 2.23
C ASN A 125 9.23 -2.64 2.09
N ARG A 126 8.96 -1.90 3.18
CA ARG A 126 9.19 -0.45 3.23
C ARG A 126 10.69 -0.25 3.35
N ASN A 127 11.32 0.17 2.27
CA ASN A 127 12.67 0.72 2.30
C ASN A 127 12.73 1.84 3.35
N ARG A 128 13.29 1.54 4.51
CA ARG A 128 13.69 2.56 5.48
C ARG A 128 14.89 3.26 4.86
N LYS A 129 14.72 4.49 4.39
CA LYS A 129 15.86 5.40 4.21
C LYS A 129 16.43 5.65 5.60
N THR A 130 17.44 4.89 6.00
CA THR A 130 18.29 5.26 7.12
C THR A 130 19.12 6.46 6.66
N HIS A 131 18.83 7.63 7.23
CA HIS A 131 19.72 8.77 7.12
C HIS A 131 21.05 8.40 7.78
N ALA A 132 22.10 8.18 6.98
CA ALA A 132 23.45 8.11 7.49
C ALA A 132 23.81 9.51 8.03
N LYS A 133 24.02 9.63 9.35
CA LYS A 133 24.68 10.79 9.94
C LYS A 133 26.15 10.74 9.53
N LEU A 134 26.59 11.70 8.71
CA LEU A 134 28.01 12.01 8.56
C LEU A 134 28.50 12.54 9.91
N VAL A 135 29.24 11.71 10.63
CA VAL A 135 30.03 12.15 11.79
C VAL A 135 31.15 13.03 11.26
N GLN A 136 31.07 14.33 11.49
CA GLN A 136 32.21 15.22 11.33
C GLN A 136 33.23 14.84 12.41
N LYS A 137 34.29 14.13 12.02
CA LYS A 137 35.49 14.03 12.85
C LYS A 137 36.16 15.40 12.85
N SER A 138 36.12 16.09 13.98
CA SER A 138 37.03 17.18 14.28
C SER A 138 38.46 16.67 14.12
N LYS A 139 39.22 17.26 13.21
CA LYS A 139 40.68 17.16 13.21
C LYS A 139 41.19 18.33 14.03
N SER A 140 41.75 18.01 15.19
CA SER A 140 42.60 18.89 15.98
C SER A 140 43.87 19.18 15.17
N CYS A 141 44.17 20.46 14.98
CA CYS A 141 45.52 21.01 14.96
C CYS A 141 45.46 22.25 15.86
#